data_AF-A0A1E5V413-F1
#
_entry.id   AF-A0A1E5V413-F1
#
_cell.length_a   1.000
_cell.length_b   1.000
_cell.length_c   1.000
_cell.angle_alpha   90.00
_cell.angle_beta   90.00
_cell.angle_gamma   90.00
#
_symmetry.space_group_name_H-M   'P 1'
#
loop_
_entity.id
_entity.type
_entity.pdbx_description
1 polymer ?
#
loop_
_entity_poly.entity_id
_entity_poly.type
_entity_poly.pdbx_seq_one_letter_code
_entity_poly.pdbx_strand_id
1 'polypeptide(L)'
;MELAHRMLPSKQSSVTCMPGELLDALVIFQLGPMLVNMGMHIAAIKYVYSVLPPGDEDLKGTEVQAIIKFKRALGLDDVDAANMHMEIGRRIYRERLETSDRDADMEQRRAFQKLIYVSNLVFGDQSAFLLPWKRLFGVTDSQIDIAMRENAKSLYSSQLKSIGRGLDIGTLIDVRRAQLAYKLSDEIAAEMFREHAKKLVQENISSALDILKSQHWWIYLTAEPCDYRDSLTQAVEEVKSVIKFNSLLTILSKHPQADRFACGLGPISLGGEYDHDRRADDLKILYKAYATE
;
A
#
# COMPACT_ATOMS: atom_id res chain seq x y z
N MET A 1 -23.05 42.29 90.84
CA MET A 1 -21.68 42.80 90.65
C MET A 1 -20.93 41.75 89.85
N GLU A 2 -20.52 42.17 88.65
CA GLU A 2 -19.50 41.63 87.74
C GLU A 2 -18.43 40.68 88.31
N LEU A 3 -18.09 39.67 87.50
CA LEU A 3 -16.73 39.24 87.05
C LEU A 3 -16.83 37.76 86.61
N ALA A 4 -17.10 37.46 85.33
CA ALA A 4 -16.14 37.36 84.22
C ALA A 4 -15.03 36.31 84.41
N HIS A 5 -15.25 35.08 83.92
CA HIS A 5 -14.16 34.20 83.46
C HIS A 5 -14.54 33.28 82.29
N ARG A 6 -14.05 33.69 81.11
CA ARG A 6 -13.42 32.89 80.03
C ARG A 6 -14.07 31.57 79.59
N MET A 7 -14.92 31.67 78.57
CA MET A 7 -15.00 30.68 77.49
C MET A 7 -14.00 31.09 76.39
N LEU A 8 -13.09 30.18 76.01
CA LEU A 8 -12.20 30.34 74.85
C LEU A 8 -13.00 30.15 73.56
N PRO A 9 -12.98 31.07 72.58
CA PRO A 9 -13.41 30.76 71.23
C PRO A 9 -12.28 30.03 70.49
N SER A 10 -12.65 28.94 69.82
CA SER A 10 -11.83 28.22 68.85
C SER A 10 -11.28 29.19 67.81
N LYS A 11 -9.97 29.14 67.55
CA LYS A 11 -9.34 29.83 66.42
C LYS A 11 -10.03 29.40 65.12
N GLN A 12 -10.92 30.24 64.58
CA GLN A 12 -11.21 30.23 63.16
C GLN A 12 -9.95 30.74 62.47
N SER A 13 -9.19 29.84 61.86
CA SER A 13 -8.18 30.22 60.88
C SER A 13 -8.90 30.73 59.65
N SER A 14 -9.10 32.03 59.56
CA SER A 14 -9.41 32.68 58.30
C SER A 14 -8.20 32.52 57.38
N VAL A 15 -8.23 31.51 56.51
CA VAL A 15 -7.31 31.41 55.39
C VAL A 15 -7.71 32.51 54.42
N THR A 16 -7.07 33.66 54.54
CA THR A 16 -7.06 34.66 53.47
C THR A 16 -6.23 34.10 52.34
N CYS A 17 -6.86 33.40 51.39
CA CYS A 17 -6.23 33.08 50.12
C CYS A 17 -5.87 34.40 49.44
N MET A 18 -4.58 34.60 49.19
CA MET A 18 -4.08 35.73 48.41
C MET A 18 -4.63 35.63 46.98
N PRO A 19 -5.05 36.75 46.35
CA PRO A 19 -5.63 36.74 45.01
C PRO A 19 -4.73 36.16 43.91
N GLY A 20 -3.40 36.13 44.14
CA GLY A 20 -2.41 35.63 43.17
C GLY A 20 -2.37 34.11 43.03
N GLU A 21 -2.52 33.36 44.13
CA GLU A 21 -2.46 31.88 44.08
C GLU A 21 -3.69 31.27 43.40
N LEU A 22 -4.84 31.95 43.49
CA LEU A 22 -6.05 31.58 42.74
C LEU A 22 -5.90 31.86 41.24
N LEU A 23 -5.18 32.93 40.85
CA LEU A 23 -4.90 33.21 39.44
C LEU A 23 -3.95 32.16 38.85
N ASP A 24 -2.87 31.82 39.57
CA ASP A 24 -1.90 30.81 39.12
C ASP A 24 -2.52 29.42 39.05
N ALA A 25 -3.34 29.03 40.03
CA ALA A 25 -4.08 27.78 40.00
C ALA A 25 -5.12 27.75 38.85
N LEU A 26 -5.85 28.84 38.61
CA LEU A 26 -6.83 28.94 37.52
C LEU A 26 -6.15 28.92 36.14
N VAL A 27 -4.99 29.58 36.00
CA VAL A 27 -4.16 29.57 34.80
C VAL A 27 -3.58 28.17 34.56
N ILE A 28 -3.12 27.45 35.58
CA ILE A 28 -2.66 26.06 35.44
C ILE A 28 -3.84 25.12 35.14
N PHE A 29 -5.00 25.33 35.73
CA PHE A 29 -6.20 24.49 35.50
C PHE A 29 -6.82 24.73 34.12
N GLN A 30 -6.67 25.93 33.54
CA GLN A 30 -7.15 26.26 32.20
C GLN A 30 -6.10 26.00 31.11
N LEU A 31 -4.84 26.34 31.33
CA LEU A 31 -3.75 26.17 30.35
C LEU A 31 -3.13 24.78 30.39
N GLY A 32 -3.11 24.09 31.55
CA GLY A 32 -2.56 22.75 31.68
C GLY A 32 -3.21 21.74 30.73
N PRO A 33 -4.54 21.59 30.74
CA PRO A 33 -5.25 20.76 29.76
C PRO A 33 -5.03 21.23 28.32
N MET A 34 -4.93 22.54 28.08
CA MET A 34 -4.71 23.12 26.76
C MET A 34 -3.32 22.81 26.20
N LEU A 35 -2.28 22.87 27.04
CA LEU A 35 -0.89 22.54 26.72
C LEU A 35 -0.69 21.03 26.55
N VAL A 36 -1.34 20.20 27.38
CA VAL A 36 -1.36 18.75 27.21
C VAL A 36 -2.05 18.38 25.89
N ASN A 37 -3.17 19.03 25.56
CA ASN A 37 -3.88 18.81 24.30
C ASN A 37 -3.02 19.26 23.10
N MET A 38 -2.39 20.43 23.18
CA MET A 38 -1.49 20.94 22.13
C MET A 38 -0.25 20.04 21.94
N GLY A 39 0.36 19.57 23.02
CA GLY A 39 1.47 18.62 22.96
C GLY A 39 1.06 17.28 22.33
N MET A 40 -0.13 16.79 22.67
CA MET A 40 -0.72 15.58 22.08
C MET A 40 -1.01 15.75 20.59
N HIS A 41 -1.57 16.89 20.18
CA HIS A 41 -1.78 17.22 18.76
C HIS A 41 -0.48 17.24 17.95
N ILE A 42 0.57 17.89 18.46
CA ILE A 42 1.88 17.94 17.78
C ILE A 42 2.49 16.53 17.67
N ALA A 43 2.41 15.74 18.74
CA ALA A 43 2.91 14.35 18.72
C ALA A 43 2.12 13.48 17.72
N ALA A 44 0.80 13.65 17.65
CA ALA A 44 -0.06 12.93 16.71
C ALA A 44 0.24 13.29 15.24
N ILE A 45 0.41 14.57 14.93
CA ILE A 45 0.82 15.03 13.59
C ILE A 45 2.17 14.41 13.21
N LYS A 46 3.15 14.44 14.11
CA LYS A 46 4.48 13.83 13.86
C LYS A 46 4.38 12.33 13.60
N TYR A 47 3.55 11.63 14.39
CA TYR A 47 3.33 10.19 14.19
C TYR A 47 2.73 9.89 12.82
N VAL A 48 1.60 10.52 12.48
CA VAL A 48 0.92 10.28 11.19
C VAL A 48 1.82 10.63 10.02
N TYR A 49 2.60 11.72 10.11
CA TYR A 49 3.59 12.05 9.09
C TYR A 49 4.70 10.99 8.97
N SER A 50 5.19 10.45 10.09
CA SER A 50 6.24 9.41 10.09
C SER A 50 5.78 8.05 9.57
N VAL A 51 4.46 7.79 9.57
CA VAL A 51 3.88 6.57 8.99
C VAL A 51 3.93 6.61 7.46
N LEU A 52 3.88 7.80 6.86
CA LEU A 52 4.00 7.95 5.42
C LEU A 52 5.47 7.77 5.01
N PRO A 53 5.77 6.90 4.04
CA PRO A 53 7.15 6.70 3.58
C PRO A 53 7.69 8.00 2.96
N PRO A 54 8.93 8.38 3.25
CA PRO A 54 9.55 9.59 2.68
C PRO A 54 9.88 9.38 1.20
N GLY A 55 10.18 10.45 0.48
CA GLY A 55 10.77 10.27 -0.85
C GLY A 55 9.85 9.63 -1.87
N ASP A 56 10.57 8.95 -2.76
CA ASP A 56 10.07 8.13 -3.85
C ASP A 56 9.66 6.73 -3.41
N GLU A 57 9.72 6.42 -2.11
CA GLU A 57 9.24 5.14 -1.60
C GLU A 57 7.71 5.04 -1.73
N ASP A 58 7.27 3.90 -2.28
CA ASP A 58 5.88 3.52 -2.37
C ASP A 58 5.26 3.23 -0.99
N LEU A 59 3.93 3.36 -0.90
CA LEU A 59 3.17 2.88 0.25
C LEU A 59 3.36 1.38 0.45
N LYS A 60 3.39 0.93 1.71
CA LYS A 60 3.57 -0.47 2.09
C LYS A 60 2.25 -1.20 2.32
N GLY A 61 1.13 -0.47 2.39
CA GLY A 61 -0.23 -0.99 2.60
C GLY A 61 -0.61 -1.14 4.08
N THR A 62 0.30 -0.78 5.00
CA THR A 62 0.07 -0.87 6.45
C THR A 62 -0.30 0.48 7.08
N GLU A 63 -0.08 1.57 6.35
CA GLU A 63 -0.21 2.94 6.82
C GLU A 63 -1.63 3.25 7.31
N VAL A 64 -2.63 2.89 6.49
CA VAL A 64 -4.06 3.09 6.81
C VAL A 64 -4.42 2.38 8.12
N GLN A 65 -4.01 1.13 8.29
CA GLN A 65 -4.30 0.36 9.51
C GLN A 65 -3.55 0.91 10.73
N ALA A 66 -2.31 1.39 10.56
CA ALA A 66 -1.55 2.03 11.62
C ALA A 66 -2.24 3.31 12.10
N ILE A 67 -2.69 4.17 11.18
CA ILE A 67 -3.39 5.41 11.49
C ILE A 67 -4.75 5.13 12.13
N ILE A 68 -5.52 4.16 11.63
CA ILE A 68 -6.81 3.79 12.25
C ILE A 68 -6.61 3.28 13.68
N LYS A 69 -5.62 2.40 13.92
CA LYS A 69 -5.30 1.89 15.26
C LYS A 69 -4.87 3.03 16.18
N PHE A 70 -4.03 3.93 15.69
CA PHE A 70 -3.55 5.09 16.43
C PHE A 70 -4.70 6.05 16.81
N LYS A 71 -5.56 6.40 15.85
CA LYS A 71 -6.77 7.20 16.06
C LYS A 71 -7.64 6.61 17.16
N ARG A 72 -7.91 5.30 17.09
CA ARG A 72 -8.73 4.59 18.10
C ARG A 72 -8.07 4.57 19.47
N ALA A 73 -6.76 4.35 19.55
CA ALA A 73 -6.03 4.31 20.81
C ALA A 73 -6.03 5.67 21.53
N LEU A 74 -6.03 6.77 20.77
CA LEU A 74 -6.11 8.13 21.30
C LEU A 74 -7.56 8.61 21.54
N GLY A 75 -8.56 7.86 21.09
CA GLY A 75 -9.96 8.27 21.19
C GLY A 75 -10.31 9.49 20.35
N LEU A 76 -9.56 9.76 19.27
CA LEU A 76 -9.81 10.89 18.37
C LEU A 76 -11.04 10.62 17.51
N ASP A 77 -11.87 11.64 17.31
CA ASP A 77 -12.95 11.60 16.33
C ASP A 77 -12.42 11.78 14.89
N ASP A 78 -13.30 11.65 13.89
CA ASP A 78 -12.90 11.85 12.48
C ASP A 78 -12.54 13.31 12.17
N VAL A 79 -13.12 14.28 12.87
CA VAL A 79 -12.89 15.71 12.63
C VAL A 79 -11.49 16.12 13.08
N ASP A 80 -11.10 15.73 14.29
CA ASP A 80 -9.78 15.97 14.87
C ASP A 80 -8.70 15.26 14.06
N ALA A 81 -8.91 14.00 13.70
CA ALA A 81 -7.98 13.25 12.86
C ALA A 81 -7.85 13.86 11.45
N ALA A 82 -8.95 14.31 10.84
CA ALA A 82 -8.89 15.00 9.55
C ALA A 82 -8.11 16.32 9.65
N ASN A 83 -8.28 17.08 10.73
CA ASN A 83 -7.51 18.30 10.98
C ASN A 83 -6.00 18.04 11.08
N MET A 84 -5.59 16.90 11.66
CA MET A 84 -4.18 16.49 11.69
C MET A 84 -3.64 16.21 10.28
N HIS A 85 -4.40 15.49 9.45
CA HIS A 85 -4.03 15.26 8.04
C HIS A 85 -3.92 16.57 7.25
N MET A 86 -4.81 17.54 7.52
CA MET A 86 -4.74 18.87 6.93
C MET A 86 -3.49 19.66 7.34
N GLU A 87 -3.05 19.55 8.61
CA GLU A 87 -1.80 20.18 9.06
C GLU A 87 -0.58 19.55 8.38
N ILE A 88 -0.58 18.23 8.19
CA ILE A 88 0.45 17.55 7.42
C ILE A 88 0.45 18.05 5.97
N GLY A 89 -0.74 18.20 5.36
CA GLY A 89 -0.88 18.77 4.02
C GLY A 89 -0.31 20.18 3.93
N ARG A 90 -0.57 21.04 4.93
CA ARG A 90 0.00 22.40 5.00
C ARG A 90 1.51 22.38 5.10
N ARG A 91 2.06 21.45 5.87
CA ARG A 91 3.51 21.28 6.02
C ARG A 91 4.16 20.89 4.68
N ILE A 92 3.66 19.84 4.02
CA ILE A 92 4.18 19.39 2.71
C ILE A 92 4.07 20.51 1.67
N TYR A 93 2.93 21.21 1.65
CA TYR A 93 2.70 22.32 0.74
C TYR A 93 3.67 23.49 0.98
N ARG A 94 4.00 23.80 2.24
CA ARG A 94 4.97 24.85 2.58
C ARG A 94 6.39 24.45 2.18
N GLU A 95 6.80 23.23 2.55
CA GLU A 95 8.12 22.68 2.18
C GLU A 95 8.34 22.75 0.67
N ARG A 96 7.27 22.56 -0.12
CA ARG A 96 7.27 22.72 -1.57
C ARG A 96 7.51 24.13 -2.08
N LEU A 97 6.95 25.13 -1.43
CA LEU A 97 7.21 26.53 -1.80
C LEU A 97 8.61 26.99 -1.40
N GLU A 98 9.19 26.38 -0.37
CA GLU A 98 10.51 26.70 0.15
C GLU A 98 11.64 26.06 -0.65
N THR A 99 11.34 25.05 -1.47
CA THR A 99 12.35 24.30 -2.22
C THR A 99 12.50 24.83 -3.65
N SER A 100 13.73 25.16 -4.05
CA SER A 100 14.05 25.59 -5.43
C SER A 100 14.57 24.44 -6.32
N ASP A 101 14.58 23.21 -5.80
CA ASP A 101 15.04 22.01 -6.49
C ASP A 101 13.87 21.25 -7.13
N ARG A 102 14.06 20.80 -8.37
CA ARG A 102 13.03 20.07 -9.15
C ARG A 102 12.78 18.68 -8.59
N ASP A 103 13.80 18.01 -8.09
CA ASP A 103 13.65 16.64 -7.59
C ASP A 103 12.87 16.64 -6.26
N ALA A 104 13.18 17.57 -5.37
CA ALA A 104 12.41 17.79 -4.15
C ALA A 104 10.96 18.23 -4.39
N ASP A 105 10.68 19.06 -5.42
CA ASP A 105 9.29 19.39 -5.81
C ASP A 105 8.51 18.13 -6.24
N MET A 106 9.16 17.20 -6.95
CA MET A 106 8.55 15.92 -7.35
C MET A 106 8.30 15.01 -6.16
N GLU A 107 9.26 14.91 -5.24
CA GLU A 107 9.13 14.16 -3.98
C GLU A 107 7.94 14.68 -3.15
N GLN A 108 7.82 16.00 -2.99
CA GLN A 108 6.73 16.59 -2.22
C GLN A 108 5.37 16.38 -2.90
N ARG A 109 5.30 16.40 -4.23
CA ARG A 109 4.07 16.05 -4.96
C ARG A 109 3.68 14.59 -4.70
N ARG A 110 4.63 13.66 -4.69
CA ARG A 110 4.38 12.25 -4.38
C ARG A 110 3.95 12.07 -2.92
N ALA A 111 4.62 12.74 -1.98
CA ALA A 111 4.23 12.74 -0.56
C ALA A 111 2.80 13.25 -0.37
N PHE A 112 2.43 14.31 -1.09
CA PHE A 112 1.08 14.87 -1.05
C PHE A 112 0.03 13.91 -1.65
N GLN A 113 0.33 13.25 -2.76
CA GLN A 113 -0.54 12.22 -3.34
C GLN A 113 -0.75 11.03 -2.38
N LYS A 114 0.33 10.54 -1.74
CA LYS A 114 0.27 9.50 -0.70
C LYS A 114 -0.65 9.92 0.45
N LEU A 115 -0.52 11.16 0.92
CA LEU A 115 -1.37 11.71 1.97
C LEU A 115 -2.84 11.76 1.56
N ILE A 116 -3.16 12.22 0.34
CA ILE A 116 -4.55 12.23 -0.17
C ILE A 116 -5.13 10.81 -0.16
N TYR A 117 -4.39 9.86 -0.73
CA TYR A 117 -4.82 8.46 -0.82
C TYR A 117 -5.10 7.86 0.56
N VAL A 118 -4.15 7.96 1.49
CA VAL A 118 -4.28 7.44 2.84
C VAL A 118 -5.43 8.12 3.59
N SER A 119 -5.58 9.44 3.45
CA SER A 119 -6.70 10.19 4.07
C SER A 119 -8.05 9.66 3.57
N ASN A 120 -8.20 9.46 2.25
CA ASN A 120 -9.43 8.92 1.68
C ASN A 120 -9.76 7.52 2.21
N LEU A 121 -8.76 6.66 2.41
CA LEU A 121 -8.99 5.32 2.95
C LEU A 121 -9.28 5.32 4.46
N VAL A 122 -8.63 6.20 5.23
CA VAL A 122 -8.83 6.31 6.69
C VAL A 122 -10.23 6.84 7.02
N PHE A 123 -10.68 7.89 6.31
CA PHE A 123 -11.96 8.55 6.58
C PHE A 123 -13.12 8.05 5.70
N GLY A 124 -12.82 7.20 4.71
CA GLY A 124 -13.77 6.72 3.72
C GLY A 124 -14.11 7.75 2.65
N ASP A 125 -15.11 7.45 1.82
CA ASP A 125 -15.58 8.30 0.71
C ASP A 125 -16.39 9.53 1.19
N GLN A 126 -16.10 10.02 2.39
CA GLN A 126 -16.70 11.25 2.91
C GLN A 126 -16.07 12.44 2.18
N SER A 127 -16.74 12.86 1.11
CA SER A 127 -16.36 14.02 0.28
C SER A 127 -16.12 15.29 1.09
N ALA A 128 -16.78 15.41 2.25
CA ALA A 128 -16.60 16.51 3.20
C ALA A 128 -15.14 16.69 3.64
N PHE A 129 -14.38 15.61 3.84
CA PHE A 129 -12.98 15.70 4.25
C PHE A 129 -12.04 16.06 3.11
N LEU A 130 -12.46 15.88 1.85
CA LEU A 130 -11.69 16.28 0.67
C LEU A 130 -11.93 17.75 0.26
N LEU A 131 -13.05 18.36 0.68
CA LEU A 131 -13.36 19.76 0.36
C LEU A 131 -12.29 20.77 0.82
N PRO A 132 -11.72 20.66 2.04
CA PRO A 132 -10.64 21.54 2.47
C PRO A 132 -9.41 21.44 1.57
N TRP A 133 -9.10 20.27 1.02
CA TRP A 133 -7.94 20.07 0.15
C TRP A 133 -8.08 20.83 -1.16
N LYS A 134 -9.27 20.77 -1.78
CA LYS A 134 -9.58 21.52 -3.00
C LYS A 134 -9.45 23.03 -2.78
N ARG A 135 -10.01 23.52 -1.65
CA ARG A 135 -10.06 24.95 -1.34
C ARG A 135 -8.71 25.52 -0.92
N LEU A 136 -7.94 24.80 -0.10
CA LEU A 136 -6.70 25.31 0.49
C LEU A 136 -5.46 25.06 -0.37
N PHE A 137 -5.43 23.96 -1.13
CA PHE A 137 -4.26 23.58 -1.93
C PHE A 137 -4.51 23.68 -3.44
N GLY A 138 -5.71 24.06 -3.87
CA GLY A 138 -6.07 24.17 -5.29
C GLY A 138 -6.09 22.82 -6.01
N VAL A 139 -6.33 21.73 -5.29
CA VAL A 139 -6.29 20.36 -5.83
C VAL A 139 -7.53 20.09 -6.68
N THR A 140 -7.35 19.62 -7.90
CA THR A 140 -8.45 19.26 -8.81
C THR A 140 -8.94 17.83 -8.58
N ASP A 141 -10.17 17.53 -8.99
CA ASP A 141 -10.71 16.16 -8.96
C ASP A 141 -9.82 15.18 -9.75
N SER A 142 -9.29 15.60 -10.90
CA SER A 142 -8.36 14.78 -11.67
C SER A 142 -7.07 14.44 -10.92
N GLN A 143 -6.54 15.36 -10.10
CA GLN A 143 -5.36 15.10 -9.27
C GLN A 143 -5.67 14.12 -8.14
N ILE A 144 -6.87 14.19 -7.56
CA ILE A 144 -7.34 13.22 -6.57
C ILE A 144 -7.46 11.85 -7.23
N ASP A 145 -8.09 11.75 -8.41
CA ASP A 145 -8.26 10.49 -9.14
C ASP A 145 -6.90 9.87 -9.52
N ILE A 146 -5.93 10.69 -9.95
CA ILE A 146 -4.56 10.24 -10.22
C ILE A 146 -3.91 9.73 -8.95
N ALA A 147 -4.00 10.47 -7.84
CA ALA A 147 -3.44 10.05 -6.56
C ALA A 147 -4.05 8.72 -6.10
N MET A 148 -5.37 8.56 -6.25
CA MET A 148 -6.06 7.33 -5.90
C MET A 148 -5.60 6.16 -6.76
N ARG A 149 -5.57 6.36 -8.08
CA ARG A 149 -5.22 5.31 -9.04
C ARG A 149 -3.77 4.86 -8.91
N GLU A 150 -2.82 5.77 -8.89
CA GLU A 150 -1.39 5.43 -8.95
C GLU A 150 -0.91 4.77 -7.64
N ASN A 151 -1.35 5.25 -6.48
CA ASN A 151 -1.04 4.60 -5.20
C ASN A 151 -1.68 3.20 -5.10
N ALA A 152 -2.92 3.04 -5.56
CA ALA A 152 -3.59 1.74 -5.57
C ALA A 152 -2.90 0.75 -6.52
N LYS A 153 -2.48 1.20 -7.72
CA LYS A 153 -1.69 0.39 -8.66
C LYS A 153 -0.37 -0.06 -8.05
N SER A 154 0.37 0.85 -7.41
CA SER A 154 1.66 0.54 -6.79
C SER A 154 1.52 -0.54 -5.70
N LEU A 155 0.55 -0.37 -4.80
CA LEU A 155 0.23 -1.35 -3.76
C LEU A 155 -0.20 -2.71 -4.34
N TYR A 156 -1.06 -2.68 -5.36
CA TYR A 156 -1.53 -3.90 -6.02
C TYR A 156 -0.40 -4.62 -6.76
N SER A 157 0.50 -3.89 -7.42
CA SER A 157 1.70 -4.45 -8.06
C SER A 157 2.58 -5.18 -7.05
N SER A 158 2.78 -4.60 -5.87
CA SER A 158 3.48 -5.28 -4.76
C SER A 158 2.76 -6.57 -4.33
N GLN A 159 1.43 -6.53 -4.24
CA GLN A 159 0.63 -7.71 -3.89
C GLN A 159 0.71 -8.82 -4.95
N LEU A 160 0.74 -8.48 -6.24
CA LEU A 160 0.82 -9.45 -7.33
C LEU A 160 2.11 -10.28 -7.28
N LYS A 161 3.21 -9.75 -6.72
CA LYS A 161 4.47 -10.49 -6.53
C LYS A 161 4.32 -11.74 -5.64
N SER A 162 3.27 -11.81 -4.82
CA SER A 162 2.95 -13.02 -4.04
C SER A 162 2.45 -14.18 -4.91
N ILE A 163 1.94 -13.90 -6.12
CA ILE A 163 1.54 -14.91 -7.08
C ILE A 163 2.78 -15.37 -7.83
N GLY A 164 3.18 -16.61 -7.56
CA GLY A 164 4.27 -17.28 -8.28
C GLY A 164 3.78 -18.20 -9.40
N ARG A 165 4.72 -19.00 -9.92
CA ARG A 165 4.48 -20.02 -10.97
C ARG A 165 3.48 -21.09 -10.51
N GLY A 166 3.45 -21.39 -9.22
CA GLY A 166 2.41 -22.21 -8.58
C GLY A 166 1.22 -21.34 -8.22
N LEU A 167 0.12 -21.47 -8.96
CA LEU A 167 -1.10 -20.74 -8.68
C LEU A 167 -1.75 -21.30 -7.40
N ASP A 168 -1.80 -20.47 -6.35
CA ASP A 168 -2.51 -20.79 -5.12
C ASP A 168 -3.85 -20.03 -5.03
N ILE A 169 -4.93 -20.76 -4.79
CA ILE A 169 -6.28 -20.19 -4.68
C ILE A 169 -6.35 -19.21 -3.50
N GLY A 170 -5.64 -19.48 -2.40
CA GLY A 170 -5.53 -18.57 -1.26
C GLY A 170 -4.98 -17.22 -1.68
N THR A 171 -3.83 -17.21 -2.36
CA THR A 171 -3.22 -15.98 -2.88
C THR A 171 -4.13 -15.20 -3.82
N LEU A 172 -4.92 -15.87 -4.67
CA LEU A 172 -5.87 -15.18 -5.56
C LEU A 172 -7.00 -14.49 -4.80
N ILE A 173 -7.49 -15.10 -3.72
CA ILE A 173 -8.50 -14.50 -2.84
C ILE A 173 -7.90 -13.30 -2.11
N ASP A 174 -6.66 -13.41 -1.62
CA ASP A 174 -6.01 -12.34 -0.89
C ASP A 174 -5.67 -11.15 -1.79
N VAL A 175 -5.27 -11.40 -3.04
CA VAL A 175 -5.09 -10.38 -4.07
C VAL A 175 -6.41 -9.67 -4.37
N ARG A 176 -7.54 -10.39 -4.47
CA ARG A 176 -8.87 -9.79 -4.64
C ARG A 176 -9.27 -8.92 -3.45
N ARG A 177 -9.04 -9.40 -2.23
CA ARG A 177 -9.29 -8.62 -1.00
C ARG A 177 -8.45 -7.35 -0.96
N ALA A 178 -7.17 -7.45 -1.30
CA ALA A 178 -6.27 -6.31 -1.36
C ALA A 178 -6.73 -5.29 -2.40
N GLN A 179 -7.10 -5.72 -3.61
CA GLN A 179 -7.66 -4.86 -4.64
C GLN A 179 -8.84 -4.02 -4.13
N LEU A 180 -9.82 -4.67 -3.48
CA LEU A 180 -11.00 -4.01 -2.93
C LEU A 180 -10.63 -3.05 -1.79
N ALA A 181 -9.71 -3.45 -0.92
CA ALA A 181 -9.21 -2.60 0.17
C ALA A 181 -8.47 -1.35 -0.35
N TYR A 182 -7.76 -1.47 -1.47
CA TYR A 182 -7.03 -0.38 -2.12
C TYR A 182 -7.90 0.49 -3.03
N LYS A 183 -9.19 0.14 -3.20
CA LYS A 183 -10.14 0.78 -4.13
C LYS A 183 -9.64 0.82 -5.58
N LEU A 184 -8.92 -0.22 -6.01
CA LEU A 184 -8.50 -0.35 -7.42
C LEU A 184 -9.66 -0.90 -8.26
N SER A 185 -9.92 -0.28 -9.42
CA SER A 185 -11.02 -0.73 -10.29
C SER A 185 -10.75 -2.12 -10.87
N ASP A 186 -11.83 -2.86 -11.16
CA ASP A 186 -11.75 -4.23 -11.68
C ASP A 186 -11.04 -4.27 -13.04
N GLU A 187 -11.20 -3.24 -13.86
CA GLU A 187 -10.58 -3.15 -15.19
C GLU A 187 -9.06 -3.04 -15.09
N ILE A 188 -8.57 -2.13 -14.25
CA ILE A 188 -7.12 -1.91 -14.06
C ILE A 188 -6.51 -3.13 -13.35
N ALA A 189 -7.19 -3.66 -12.33
CA ALA A 189 -6.73 -4.87 -11.64
C ALA A 189 -6.64 -6.08 -12.58
N ALA A 190 -7.62 -6.24 -13.48
CA ALA A 190 -7.63 -7.29 -14.48
C ALA A 190 -6.50 -7.16 -15.51
N GLU A 191 -6.19 -5.93 -15.95
CA GLU A 191 -5.06 -5.66 -16.83
C GLU A 191 -3.73 -6.01 -16.16
N MET A 192 -3.47 -5.46 -14.96
CA MET A 192 -2.24 -5.71 -14.22
C MET A 192 -2.03 -7.20 -13.89
N PHE A 193 -3.11 -7.90 -13.53
CA PHE A 193 -3.05 -9.35 -13.28
C PHE A 193 -2.68 -10.12 -14.55
N ARG A 194 -3.31 -9.80 -15.70
CA ARG A 194 -3.01 -10.45 -16.98
C ARG A 194 -1.57 -10.22 -17.42
N GLU A 195 -1.04 -9.02 -17.23
CA GLU A 195 0.36 -8.70 -17.50
C GLU A 195 1.32 -9.49 -16.60
N HIS A 196 1.06 -9.54 -15.30
CA HIS A 196 1.86 -10.33 -14.35
C HIS A 196 1.84 -11.81 -14.70
N ALA A 197 0.66 -12.35 -14.98
CA ALA A 197 0.51 -13.76 -15.32
C ALA A 197 1.20 -14.09 -16.67
N LYS A 198 1.12 -13.19 -17.66
CA LYS A 198 1.89 -13.31 -18.91
C LYS A 198 3.39 -13.33 -18.67
N LYS A 199 3.89 -12.47 -17.77
CA LYS A 199 5.30 -12.43 -17.40
C LYS A 199 5.76 -13.74 -16.74
N LEU A 200 4.98 -14.31 -15.82
CA LEU A 200 5.29 -15.61 -15.21
C LEU A 200 5.40 -16.72 -16.26
N VAL A 201 4.47 -16.77 -17.22
CA VAL A 201 4.54 -17.76 -18.31
C VAL A 201 5.77 -17.55 -19.19
N GLN A 202 6.10 -16.29 -19.52
CA GLN A 202 7.30 -15.96 -20.29
C GLN A 202 8.59 -16.37 -19.56
N GLU A 203 8.67 -16.18 -18.24
CA GLU A 203 9.81 -16.59 -17.43
C GLU A 203 9.98 -18.13 -17.41
N ASN A 204 8.90 -18.90 -17.33
CA ASN A 204 8.96 -20.37 -17.45
C ASN A 204 9.46 -20.81 -18.83
N ILE A 205 8.96 -20.19 -19.90
CA ILE A 205 9.37 -20.51 -21.27
C ILE A 205 10.85 -20.20 -21.47
N SER A 206 11.32 -19.02 -21.04
CA SER A 206 12.74 -18.67 -21.10
C SER A 206 13.59 -19.66 -20.30
N SER A 207 13.17 -20.03 -19.09
CA SER A 207 13.84 -21.04 -18.26
C SER A 207 13.96 -22.39 -18.97
N ALA A 208 12.88 -22.88 -19.59
CA ALA A 208 12.88 -24.14 -20.34
C ALA A 208 13.81 -24.07 -21.56
N LEU A 209 13.83 -22.94 -22.27
CA LEU A 209 14.74 -22.73 -23.41
C LEU A 209 16.19 -22.66 -22.99
N ASP A 210 16.50 -22.00 -21.87
CA ASP A 210 17.86 -21.91 -21.35
C ASP A 210 18.39 -23.29 -20.94
N ILE A 211 17.55 -24.15 -20.33
CA ILE A 211 17.89 -25.55 -20.03
C ILE A 211 18.23 -26.30 -21.33
N LEU A 212 17.39 -26.19 -22.37
CA LEU A 212 17.62 -26.89 -23.63
C LEU A 212 18.83 -26.36 -24.41
N LYS A 213 19.02 -25.03 -24.46
CA LYS A 213 20.09 -24.38 -25.25
C LYS A 213 21.46 -24.48 -24.56
N SER A 214 21.53 -24.32 -23.24
CA SER A 214 22.78 -24.45 -22.48
C SER A 214 23.39 -25.85 -22.63
N GLN A 215 22.56 -26.88 -22.71
CA GLN A 215 23.02 -28.25 -22.95
C GLN A 215 23.34 -28.52 -24.41
N HIS A 216 22.61 -27.93 -25.36
CA HIS A 216 22.97 -28.01 -26.77
C HIS A 216 24.36 -27.41 -27.03
N TRP A 217 24.74 -26.36 -26.29
CA TRP A 217 26.08 -25.78 -26.27
C TRP A 217 27.11 -26.72 -25.59
N TRP A 218 26.75 -27.35 -24.46
CA TRP A 218 27.63 -28.25 -23.70
C TRP A 218 28.04 -29.51 -24.50
N ILE A 219 27.09 -30.08 -25.27
CA ILE A 219 27.35 -31.22 -26.18
C ILE A 219 28.47 -30.91 -27.20
N TYR A 220 28.60 -29.66 -27.64
CA TYR A 220 29.65 -29.26 -28.59
C TYR A 220 31.03 -29.03 -27.95
N LEU A 221 31.13 -28.93 -26.62
CA LEU A 221 32.35 -28.47 -25.94
C LEU A 221 33.09 -29.50 -25.10
N THR A 222 32.41 -30.51 -24.54
CA THR A 222 33.04 -31.38 -23.52
C THR A 222 33.08 -32.87 -23.87
N ALA A 223 32.41 -33.33 -24.94
CA ALA A 223 32.41 -34.74 -25.39
C ALA A 223 32.04 -35.79 -24.31
N GLU A 224 31.64 -35.36 -23.11
CA GLU A 224 31.12 -36.21 -22.05
C GLU A 224 29.59 -36.23 -22.14
N PRO A 225 28.95 -37.41 -22.09
CA PRO A 225 27.50 -37.51 -22.09
C PRO A 225 26.96 -37.00 -20.75
N CYS A 226 26.56 -35.74 -20.70
CA CYS A 226 25.62 -35.26 -19.68
C CYS A 226 24.25 -35.92 -19.92
N ASP A 227 23.51 -36.23 -18.86
CA ASP A 227 22.23 -36.94 -18.94
C ASP A 227 21.17 -36.07 -19.63
N TYR A 228 21.16 -36.13 -20.97
CA TYR A 228 20.22 -35.43 -21.86
C TYR A 228 18.76 -35.71 -21.49
N ARG A 229 18.50 -36.85 -20.84
CA ARG A 229 17.16 -37.24 -20.41
C ARG A 229 16.68 -36.39 -19.25
N ASP A 230 17.55 -36.10 -18.29
CA ASP A 230 17.21 -35.28 -17.11
C ASP A 230 16.91 -33.81 -17.50
N SER A 231 17.68 -33.24 -18.43
CA SER A 231 17.45 -31.86 -18.89
C SER A 231 16.22 -31.73 -19.77
N LEU A 232 15.95 -32.74 -20.62
CA LEU A 232 14.71 -32.84 -21.37
C LEU A 232 13.51 -32.92 -20.43
N THR A 233 13.54 -33.81 -19.44
CA THR A 233 12.47 -33.94 -18.45
C THR A 233 12.27 -32.64 -17.66
N GLN A 234 13.34 -31.95 -17.25
CA GLN A 234 13.23 -30.65 -16.57
C GLN A 234 12.56 -29.57 -17.45
N ALA A 235 12.96 -29.47 -18.72
CA ALA A 235 12.33 -28.53 -19.65
C ALA A 235 10.86 -28.87 -19.93
N VAL A 236 10.51 -30.14 -20.01
CA VAL A 236 9.13 -30.59 -20.18
C VAL A 236 8.29 -30.32 -18.93
N GLU A 237 8.83 -30.49 -17.72
CA GLU A 237 8.13 -30.13 -16.48
C GLU A 237 7.82 -28.63 -16.40
N GLU A 238 8.72 -27.75 -16.86
CA GLU A 238 8.44 -26.31 -16.98
C GLU A 238 7.27 -26.02 -17.95
N VAL A 239 7.21 -26.72 -19.08
CA VAL A 239 6.09 -26.63 -20.03
C VAL A 239 4.78 -27.16 -19.42
N LYS A 240 4.82 -28.30 -18.73
CA LYS A 240 3.67 -28.85 -18.01
C LYS A 240 3.15 -27.88 -16.94
N SER A 241 4.06 -27.19 -16.24
CA SER A 241 3.71 -26.14 -15.27
C SER A 241 2.93 -24.99 -15.93
N VAL A 242 3.37 -24.52 -17.11
CA VAL A 242 2.64 -23.48 -17.87
C VAL A 242 1.25 -23.94 -18.29
N ILE A 243 1.13 -25.18 -18.80
CA ILE A 243 -0.16 -25.74 -19.21
C ILE A 243 -1.11 -25.85 -18.01
N LYS A 244 -0.61 -26.35 -16.87
CA LYS A 244 -1.37 -26.45 -15.62
C LYS A 244 -1.79 -25.07 -15.10
N PHE A 245 -0.90 -24.09 -15.15
CA PHE A 245 -1.21 -22.72 -14.76
C PHE A 245 -2.35 -22.15 -15.61
N ASN A 246 -2.26 -22.26 -16.94
CA ASN A 246 -3.27 -21.74 -17.86
C ASN A 246 -4.63 -22.47 -17.77
N SER A 247 -4.61 -23.78 -17.54
CA SER A 247 -5.83 -24.56 -17.34
C SER A 247 -6.53 -24.15 -16.03
N LEU A 248 -5.78 -23.94 -14.94
CA LEU A 248 -6.35 -23.46 -13.68
C LEU A 248 -6.99 -22.07 -13.84
N LEU A 249 -6.34 -21.13 -14.52
CA LEU A 249 -6.93 -19.80 -14.78
C LEU A 249 -8.25 -19.90 -15.56
N THR A 250 -8.32 -20.82 -16.53
CA THR A 250 -9.52 -21.05 -17.34
C THR A 250 -10.64 -21.72 -16.54
N ILE A 251 -10.30 -22.62 -15.61
CA ILE A 251 -11.27 -23.27 -14.72
C ILE A 251 -11.82 -22.25 -13.73
N LEU A 252 -10.93 -21.48 -13.09
CA LEU A 252 -11.30 -20.52 -12.06
C LEU A 252 -12.11 -19.34 -12.62
N SER A 253 -11.88 -18.93 -13.87
CA SER A 253 -12.68 -17.87 -14.52
C SER A 253 -14.14 -18.28 -14.75
N LYS A 254 -14.42 -19.58 -14.83
CA LYS A 254 -15.77 -20.15 -15.00
C LYS A 254 -16.39 -20.63 -13.68
N HIS A 255 -15.67 -20.47 -12.57
CA HIS A 255 -16.13 -20.94 -11.28
C HIS A 255 -17.33 -20.12 -10.80
N PRO A 256 -18.35 -20.71 -10.13
CA PRO A 256 -19.51 -19.97 -9.64
C PRO A 256 -19.18 -18.85 -8.65
N GLN A 257 -18.01 -18.92 -8.02
CA GLN A 257 -17.48 -17.90 -7.10
C GLN A 257 -16.31 -17.11 -7.71
N ALA A 258 -16.31 -16.90 -9.03
CA ALA A 258 -15.23 -16.21 -9.73
C ALA A 258 -15.01 -14.77 -9.22
N ASP A 259 -16.06 -14.14 -8.69
CA ASP A 259 -16.05 -12.81 -8.07
C ASP A 259 -15.14 -12.70 -6.84
N ARG A 260 -14.88 -13.84 -6.17
CA ARG A 260 -13.99 -13.94 -5.01
C ARG A 260 -12.52 -14.01 -5.37
N PHE A 261 -12.18 -14.26 -6.63
CA PHE A 261 -10.80 -14.36 -7.10
C PHE A 261 -10.34 -13.04 -7.73
N ALA A 262 -9.02 -12.95 -7.97
CA ALA A 262 -8.43 -11.79 -8.63
C ALA A 262 -9.13 -11.51 -9.98
N CYS A 263 -9.30 -10.24 -10.31
CA CYS A 263 -9.85 -9.86 -11.62
C CYS A 263 -8.89 -10.27 -12.75
N GLY A 264 -9.45 -10.52 -13.94
CA GLY A 264 -8.65 -10.85 -15.14
C GLY A 264 -8.27 -12.32 -15.29
N LEU A 265 -8.91 -13.23 -14.53
CA LEU A 265 -8.77 -14.66 -14.76
C LEU A 265 -9.23 -15.05 -16.16
N GLY A 266 -8.42 -15.84 -16.84
CA GLY A 266 -8.71 -16.35 -18.17
C GLY A 266 -7.46 -16.93 -18.83
N PRO A 267 -7.62 -17.55 -20.00
CA PRO A 267 -6.49 -18.07 -20.74
C PRO A 267 -5.53 -16.94 -21.12
N ILE A 268 -4.23 -17.17 -20.92
CA ILE A 268 -3.17 -16.23 -21.26
C ILE A 268 -2.77 -16.45 -22.70
N SER A 269 -2.83 -15.38 -23.49
CA SER A 269 -2.25 -15.37 -24.83
C SER A 269 -0.82 -14.83 -24.80
N LEU A 270 0.09 -15.58 -25.41
CA LEU A 270 1.47 -15.15 -25.64
C LEU A 270 1.63 -14.31 -26.91
N GLY A 271 0.55 -14.10 -27.67
CA GLY A 271 0.53 -13.26 -28.88
C GLY A 271 0.76 -11.77 -28.59
N GLY A 272 1.33 -11.05 -29.56
CA GLY A 272 1.57 -9.60 -29.52
C GLY A 272 2.53 -9.11 -30.62
N GLU A 273 2.51 -7.82 -30.93
CA GLU A 273 3.15 -7.22 -32.13
C GLU A 273 4.69 -7.33 -32.22
N TYR A 274 5.37 -7.65 -31.12
CA TYR A 274 6.84 -7.76 -31.11
C TYR A 274 7.31 -9.21 -30.95
N ASP A 275 8.22 -9.61 -31.85
CA ASP A 275 9.04 -10.83 -31.78
C ASP A 275 8.30 -12.17 -32.04
N HIS A 276 7.34 -12.15 -32.96
CA HIS A 276 6.54 -13.33 -33.32
C HIS A 276 7.39 -14.46 -33.93
N ASP A 277 8.34 -14.14 -34.82
CA ASP A 277 9.14 -15.14 -35.54
C ASP A 277 10.13 -15.87 -34.63
N ARG A 278 10.87 -15.11 -33.80
CA ARG A 278 11.82 -15.69 -32.83
C ARG A 278 11.10 -16.55 -31.80
N ARG A 279 9.95 -16.09 -31.28
CA ARG A 279 9.12 -16.90 -30.37
C ARG A 279 8.54 -18.14 -31.06
N ALA A 280 8.19 -18.06 -32.33
CA ALA A 280 7.70 -19.22 -33.05
C ALA A 280 8.76 -20.33 -33.14
N ASP A 281 10.02 -19.97 -33.40
CA ASP A 281 11.11 -20.94 -33.42
C ASP A 281 11.44 -21.50 -32.04
N ASP A 282 11.44 -20.66 -31.01
CA ASP A 282 11.61 -21.09 -29.62
C ASP A 282 10.49 -22.05 -29.17
N LEU A 283 9.23 -21.76 -29.51
CA LEU A 283 8.10 -22.65 -29.22
C LEU A 283 8.17 -23.97 -30.01
N LYS A 284 8.70 -23.97 -31.24
CA LYS A 284 8.94 -25.22 -32.00
C LYS A 284 9.97 -26.10 -31.30
N ILE A 285 11.02 -25.52 -30.71
CA ILE A 285 12.03 -26.26 -29.94
C ILE A 285 11.38 -26.94 -28.74
N LEU A 286 10.61 -26.17 -27.96
CA LEU A 286 9.88 -26.70 -26.79
C LEU A 286 8.85 -27.76 -27.16
N TYR A 287 8.12 -27.57 -28.27
CA TYR A 287 7.15 -28.56 -28.76
C TYR A 287 7.82 -29.87 -29.14
N LYS A 288 8.96 -29.83 -29.85
CA LYS A 288 9.73 -31.04 -30.18
C LYS A 288 10.21 -31.76 -28.93
N ALA A 289 10.72 -31.02 -27.95
CA ALA A 289 11.13 -31.57 -26.66
C ALA A 289 9.95 -32.27 -25.96
N TYR A 290 8.81 -31.59 -25.85
CA TYR A 290 7.59 -32.13 -25.25
C TYR A 290 7.04 -33.37 -25.97
N ALA A 291 7.12 -33.42 -27.31
CA ALA A 291 6.63 -34.55 -28.10
C ALA A 291 7.56 -35.78 -28.08
N THR A 292 8.78 -35.64 -27.57
CA THR A 292 9.79 -36.71 -27.54
C THR A 292 9.80 -37.47 -26.21
N GLU A 293 9.30 -36.86 -25.12
CA GLU A 293 9.07 -37.51 -23.82
C GLU A 293 7.75 -38.31 -23.83
#